data_AF-A0A357M5K5-F1
#
_entry.id   AF-A0A357M5K5-F1
#
_cell.length_a   1.000
_cell.length_b   1.000
_cell.length_c   1.000
_cell.angle_alpha   90.00
_cell.angle_beta   90.00
_cell.angle_gamma   90.00
#
_symmetry.space_group_name_H-M   'P 1'
#
loop_
_entity.id
_entity.type
_entity.pdbx_description
1 polymer ?
#
loop_
_entity_poly.entity_id
_entity_poly.type
_entity_poly.pdbx_seq_one_letter_code
_entity_poly.pdbx_strand_id
1 'polypeptide(L)' 'MAAMLARAYAYAKNSVSVASLNVSAFNDIGTAPQWAQEAISEVYRLGLMQGRAVEQFAPKQNGTRAESAQMILNLMSVME' A
#
# COMPACT_ATOMS: atom_id res chain seq x y z
N MET A 1 7.50 -0.20 1.91
CA MET A 1 6.62 0.12 3.05
C MET A 1 5.21 -0.44 2.86
N ALA A 2 4.59 -0.31 1.68
CA ALA A 2 3.26 -0.86 1.38
C ALA A 2 3.04 -2.33 1.84
N ALA A 3 3.97 -3.23 1.54
CA ALA A 3 3.89 -4.64 1.98
C ALA A 3 3.88 -4.82 3.51
N MET A 4 4.56 -3.96 4.27
CA MET A 4 4.50 -4.01 5.74
C MET A 4 3.14 -3.56 6.24
N LEU A 5 2.57 -2.52 5.63
CA LEU A 5 1.28 -1.97 6.00
C LEU A 5 0.13 -2.93 5.67
N ALA A 6 0.16 -3.55 4.48
CA ALA A 6 -0.79 -4.58 4.08
C ALA A 6 -0.78 -5.77 5.05
N ARG A 7 0.42 -6.22 5.47
CA ARG A 7 0.56 -7.30 6.46
C ARG A 7 0.08 -6.89 7.85
N ALA A 8 0.38 -5.67 8.30
CA ALA A 8 -0.10 -5.16 9.57
C ALA A 8 -1.63 -5.10 9.63
N TYR A 9 -2.26 -4.63 8.55
CA TYR A 9 -3.71 -4.63 8.42
C TYR A 9 -4.31 -6.04 8.43
N ALA A 10 -3.74 -6.96 7.65
CA ALA A 10 -4.19 -8.36 7.61
C ALA A 10 -4.08 -9.06 8.97
N TYR A 11 -3.00 -8.79 9.70
CA TYR A 11 -2.81 -9.28 11.07
C TYR A 11 -3.86 -8.69 12.02
N ALA A 12 -4.11 -7.38 11.95
CA ALA A 12 -5.06 -6.70 12.82
C ALA A 12 -6.52 -7.13 12.62
N LYS A 13 -6.96 -7.34 11.37
CA LYS A 13 -8.34 -7.75 11.06
C LYS A 13 -8.51 -9.28 10.96
N ASN A 14 -7.49 -10.06 11.33
CA ASN A 14 -7.44 -11.52 11.23
C ASN A 14 -7.95 -12.07 9.88
N SER A 15 -7.69 -11.33 8.80
CA SER A 15 -8.21 -11.61 7.47
C SER A 15 -7.09 -11.43 6.45
N VAL A 16 -6.65 -12.55 5.87
CA VAL A 16 -5.68 -12.57 4.78
C VAL A 16 -6.46 -12.43 3.48
N SER A 17 -6.87 -11.21 3.14
CA SER A 17 -7.42 -10.94 1.81
C SER A 17 -6.27 -10.52 0.88
N VAL A 18 -5.64 -11.49 0.24
CA VAL A 18 -4.79 -11.27 -0.93
C VAL A 18 -5.67 -11.22 -2.17
N ALA A 19 -6.53 -10.20 -2.26
CA ALA A 19 -7.28 -9.97 -3.49
C ALA A 19 -6.30 -9.46 -4.54
N SER A 20 -6.03 -10.29 -5.56
CA SER A 20 -5.21 -9.95 -6.74
C SER A 20 -5.91 -8.88 -7.58
N LEU A 21 -5.89 -7.63 -7.10
CA LEU A 21 -6.45 -6.49 -7.80
C LEU A 21 -5.37 -5.90 -8.69
N ASN A 22 -5.62 -5.93 -10.01
CA ASN A 22 -4.87 -5.16 -10.98
C ASN A 22 -5.08 -3.67 -10.68
N VAL A 23 -4.09 -3.01 -10.10
CA VAL A 23 -4.11 -1.55 -9.98
C VAL A 23 -3.63 -0.98 -11.29
N SER A 24 -4.58 -0.77 -12.20
CA SER A 24 -4.38 0.02 -13.42
C SER A 24 -4.25 1.52 -13.13
N ALA A 25 -4.17 1.95 -11.87
CA ALA A 25 -4.09 3.35 -11.47
C ALA A 25 -2.65 3.93 -11.51
N PHE A 26 -1.63 3.10 -11.65
CA PHE A 26 -0.23 3.55 -11.63
C PHE A 26 0.60 2.87 -12.72
N ASN A 27 1.33 3.68 -13.50
CA ASN A 27 2.09 3.21 -14.66
C ASN A 27 3.38 2.46 -14.27
N ASP A 28 3.88 2.69 -13.06
CA ASP A 28 5.18 2.18 -12.60
C ASP A 28 5.08 0.88 -11.78
N ILE A 29 3.89 0.47 -11.37
CA ILE A 29 3.64 -0.76 -10.61
C ILE A 29 3.93 -2.01 -11.44
N GLY A 30 3.68 -1.99 -12.75
CA GLY A 30 3.92 -3.13 -13.63
C GLY A 30 5.38 -3.62 -13.64
N THR A 31 6.32 -2.77 -13.21
CA THR A 31 7.75 -3.11 -13.11
C THR A 31 8.18 -3.63 -11.73
N ALA A 32 7.25 -3.66 -10.75
CA ALA A 32 7.49 -4.17 -9.42
C ALA A 32 7.21 -5.69 -9.35
N PRO A 33 7.84 -6.43 -8.42
CA PRO A 33 7.51 -7.84 -8.20
C PRO A 33 6.03 -8.04 -7.83
N GLN A 34 5.43 -9.18 -8.18
CA GLN A 34 4.01 -9.47 -7.96
C GLN A 34 3.54 -9.21 -6.52
N TRP A 35 4.29 -9.67 -5.51
CA TRP A 35 3.96 -9.43 -4.10
C TRP A 35 3.88 -7.94 -3.73
N ALA A 36 4.65 -7.09 -4.44
CA ALA A 36 4.65 -5.66 -4.22
C ALA A 36 3.43 -5.04 -4.90
N GLN A 37 3.09 -5.48 -6.10
CA GLN A 37 1.89 -5.06 -6.81
C GLN A 37 0.66 -5.33 -5.95
N GLU A 38 0.49 -6.56 -5.47
CA GLU A 38 -0.63 -6.97 -4.61
C GLU A 38 -0.70 -6.14 -3.32
N ALA A 39 0.44 -5.93 -2.66
CA ALA A 39 0.48 -5.10 -1.46
C ALA A 39 0.11 -3.65 -1.73
N ILE A 40 0.56 -3.08 -2.85
CA ILE A 40 0.26 -1.71 -3.24
C ILE A 40 -1.24 -1.57 -3.56
N SER A 41 -1.81 -2.56 -4.25
CA SER A 41 -3.25 -2.63 -4.51
C SER A 41 -4.06 -2.59 -3.24
N GLU A 42 -3.66 -3.39 -2.26
CA GLU A 42 -4.43 -3.48 -1.02
C GLU A 42 -4.35 -2.20 -0.21
N VAL A 43 -3.16 -1.63 -0.02
CA VAL A 43 -3.03 -0.36 0.73
C VAL A 43 -3.67 0.83 0.02
N TYR A 44 -3.69 0.83 -1.32
CA TYR A 44 -4.35 1.85 -2.11
C TYR A 44 -5.87 1.75 -2.01
N ARG A 45 -6.42 0.54 -2.14
CA ARG A 45 -7.85 0.27 -1.98
C ARG A 45 -8.36 0.63 -0.58
N LEU A 46 -7.55 0.37 0.44
CA LEU A 46 -7.86 0.70 1.83
C LEU A 46 -7.66 2.19 2.16
N GLY A 47 -7.17 3.00 1.21
CA GLY A 47 -6.87 4.42 1.44
C GLY A 47 -5.69 4.66 2.40
N LEU A 48 -4.93 3.62 2.73
CA LEU A 48 -3.85 3.68 3.71
C LEU A 48 -2.61 4.37 3.15
N MET A 49 -2.36 4.23 1.84
CA MET A 49 -1.25 4.84 1.15
C MET A 49 -1.67 5.30 -0.24
N GLN A 50 -1.30 6.52 -0.61
CA GLN A 50 -1.54 7.08 -1.93
C GLN A 50 -0.26 7.15 -2.75
N GLY A 51 -0.40 7.25 -4.07
CA GLY A 51 0.73 7.51 -4.96
C GLY A 51 1.35 8.88 -4.71
N ARG A 52 2.59 9.06 -5.18
CA ARG A 52 3.34 10.31 -5.01
C ARG A 52 2.92 11.38 -6.01
N ALA A 53 2.44 10.97 -7.18
CA ALA A 53 1.98 11.86 -8.23
C ALA A 53 0.86 11.18 -9.04
N VAL A 54 0.32 11.92 -10.01
CA VAL A 54 -0.65 11.40 -10.98
C VAL A 54 -0.04 10.17 -11.65
N GLU A 55 -0.71 9.02 -11.51
CA GLU A 55 -0.31 7.73 -12.07
C GLU A 55 1.08 7.22 -11.66
N GLN A 56 1.67 7.72 -10.56
CA GLN A 56 2.96 7.27 -10.06
C GLN A 56 2.92 6.87 -8.58
N PHE A 57 3.30 5.62 -8.28
CA PHE A 57 3.42 5.13 -6.91
C PHE A 57 4.86 5.19 -6.36
N ALA A 58 5.85 5.03 -7.24
CA ALA A 58 7.28 4.98 -6.98
C ALA A 58 7.71 3.88 -5.98
N PRO A 59 7.44 2.59 -6.26
CA PRO A 59 7.66 1.49 -5.30
C PRO A 59 9.13 1.25 -4.94
N LYS A 60 10.06 1.69 -5.79
CA LYS A 60 11.53 1.54 -5.60
C LYS A 60 12.17 2.76 -4.91
N GLN A 61 11.42 3.85 -4.73
CA GLN A 61 11.93 5.05 -4.07
C GLN A 61 11.94 4.89 -2.55
N ASN A 62 12.88 5.55 -1.89
CA ASN A 62 12.94 5.59 -0.44
C ASN A 62 11.77 6.40 0.13
N GLY A 63 11.20 5.90 1.22
CA GLY A 63 10.22 6.63 2.01
C GLY A 63 10.84 7.72 2.86
N THR A 64 10.09 8.80 3.07
CA THR A 64 10.42 9.79 4.09
C THR A 64 9.84 9.37 5.45
N ARG A 65 10.37 9.96 6.53
CA ARG A 65 9.84 9.77 7.89
C ARG A 65 8.39 10.26 8.01
N ALA A 66 8.06 11.35 7.31
CA ALA A 66 6.70 11.90 7.29
C ALA A 66 5.70 10.93 6.63
N GLU A 67 6.06 10.32 5.50
CA GLU A 67 5.25 9.30 4.83
C GLU A 67 5.04 8.07 5.72
N SER A 68 6.10 7.64 6.40
CA SER A 68 6.03 6.53 7.37
C SER A 68 5.09 6.83 8.54
N ALA A 69 5.10 8.06 9.06
CA ALA A 69 4.19 8.46 10.14
C ALA A 69 2.74 8.52 9.64
N GLN A 70 2.51 9.11 8.46
CA GLN A 70 1.18 9.22 7.87
C GLN A 70 0.55 7.85 7.62
N MET A 71 1.31 6.88 7.08
CA MET A 71 0.75 5.55 6.82
C MET A 71 0.36 4.82 8.12
N ILE A 72 1.09 5.03 9.22
CA ILE A 72 0.76 4.45 10.53
C ILE A 72 -0.52 5.09 11.08
N LEU A 73 -0.65 6.42 10.99
CA LEU A 73 -1.87 7.12 11.40
C LEU A 73 -3.08 6.64 10.61
N ASN A 74 -2.95 6.52 9.28
CA ASN A 74 -4.04 6.01 8.44
C ASN A 74 -4.44 4.58 8.84
N LEU A 75 -3.46 3.73 9.14
CA LEU A 75 -3.73 2.37 9.60
C LEU A 75 -4.52 2.37 10.90
N MET A 76 -4.14 3.20 11.87
CA MET A 76 -4.87 3.33 13.13
C MET A 76 -6.31 3.78 12.89
N SER A 77 -6.53 4.78 12.04
CA SER A 77 -7.87 5.29 11.72
C SER A 77 -8.77 4.30 11.00
N VAL A 78 -8.21 3.39 10.18
CA VAL A 78 -8.99 2.33 9.51
C VAL A 78 -9.25 1.12 10.43
N MET A 79 -8.50 1.03 11.53
CA MET A 79 -8.64 -0.03 12.52
C MET A 79 -9.70 0.27 13.58
N GLU A 80 -9.91 1.54 13.92
CA GLU A 80 -11.06 2.03 14.69
C GLU A 80 -12.40 1.72 13.99
#